data_AF-A0A7D5GNV5-F1
#
_entry.id   AF-A0A7D5GNV5-F1
#
_cell.length_a   1.000
_cell.length_b   1.000
_cell.length_c   1.000
_cell.angle_alpha   90.00
_cell.angle_beta   90.00
_cell.angle_gamma   90.00
#
_symmetry.space_group_name_H-M   'P 1'
#
loop_
_entity.id
_entity.type
_entity.pdbx_description
1 polymer ?
#
loop_
_entity_poly.entity_id
_entity_poly.type
_entity_poly.pdbx_seq_one_letter_code
_entity_poly.pdbx_strand_id
1 'polypeptide(L)'
;MEGKIESEPENEAATEDGSTAPGDRWLGDSSPTEAPLPGDVRTAMERFFGDASITTLEDWTGELRRRTGGAIEVDELCHADGETDHWGELDGDRYDFQCFYDAVALAEIASEPVEIHTVSPDGTDIEARATGDGELTATPSTAVVSFGTTVDGSHLPDGEPTLEDAYTAICPSVRAFPTRRAYERWAAKTQAATVGMPLSAATAVATELVD
;
A
#
# COMPACT_ATOMS: atom_id res chain seq x y z
N MET A 1 -26.64 -25.69 -62.43
CA MET A 1 -27.47 -24.57 -61.94
C MET A 1 -28.29 -25.08 -60.77
N GLU A 2 -27.67 -25.44 -59.64
CA GLU A 2 -26.83 -24.61 -58.76
C GLU A 2 -27.58 -23.40 -58.22
N GLY A 3 -27.73 -23.38 -56.90
CA GLY A 3 -28.42 -22.34 -56.14
C GLY A 3 -28.55 -22.75 -54.68
N LYS A 4 -27.43 -23.13 -54.06
CA LYS A 4 -27.31 -23.27 -52.60
C LYS A 4 -27.07 -21.87 -52.06
N ILE A 5 -28.04 -21.33 -51.33
CA ILE A 5 -27.93 -20.03 -50.68
C ILE A 5 -27.09 -20.27 -49.42
N GLU A 6 -25.82 -19.91 -49.48
CA GLU A 6 -24.96 -19.75 -48.31
C GLU A 6 -25.35 -18.42 -47.65
N SER A 7 -25.94 -18.51 -46.46
CA SER A 7 -26.15 -17.36 -45.59
C SER A 7 -24.91 -17.24 -44.69
N GLU A 8 -24.05 -16.27 -44.99
CA GLU A 8 -23.05 -15.75 -44.06
C GLU A 8 -23.76 -15.03 -42.90
N PRO A 9 -23.46 -15.31 -41.63
CA PRO A 9 -23.76 -14.37 -40.56
C PRO A 9 -22.63 -13.35 -40.43
N GLU A 10 -23.09 -12.12 -40.29
CA GLU A 10 -22.36 -10.87 -40.26
C GLU A 10 -21.35 -10.84 -39.10
N ASN A 11 -20.16 -10.34 -39.40
CA ASN A 11 -19.10 -10.04 -38.45
C ASN A 11 -19.53 -8.82 -37.62
N GLU A 12 -20.32 -9.04 -36.59
CA GLU A 12 -20.56 -8.04 -35.55
C GLU A 12 -19.26 -7.83 -34.78
N ALA A 13 -18.65 -6.68 -35.06
CA ALA A 13 -17.54 -6.12 -34.29
C ALA A 13 -17.97 -6.01 -32.82
N ALA A 14 -17.53 -6.99 -32.02
CA ALA A 14 -17.50 -6.84 -30.58
C ALA A 14 -16.49 -5.72 -30.27
N THR A 15 -17.02 -4.54 -29.98
CA THR A 15 -16.28 -3.51 -29.24
C THR A 15 -15.82 -4.16 -27.94
N GLU A 16 -14.51 -4.40 -27.86
CA GLU A 16 -13.81 -4.73 -26.62
C GLU A 16 -13.96 -3.52 -25.69
N ASP A 17 -15.04 -3.54 -24.91
CA ASP A 17 -15.18 -2.70 -23.74
C ASP A 17 -14.10 -3.18 -22.77
N GLY A 18 -13.01 -2.40 -22.71
CA GLY A 18 -11.84 -2.63 -21.85
C GLY A 18 -12.21 -2.46 -20.38
N SER A 19 -13.06 -3.34 -19.88
CA SER A 19 -13.22 -3.58 -18.46
C SER A 19 -12.07 -4.48 -18.04
N THR A 20 -10.95 -3.85 -17.66
CA THR A 20 -9.89 -4.53 -16.92
C THR A 20 -10.54 -5.10 -15.67
N ALA A 21 -10.87 -6.40 -15.69
CA ALA A 21 -11.25 -7.10 -14.47
C ALA A 21 -10.21 -6.73 -13.41
N PRO A 22 -10.62 -6.38 -12.17
CA PRO A 22 -9.66 -6.04 -11.14
C PRO A 22 -8.68 -7.22 -11.04
N GLY A 23 -7.44 -6.98 -11.47
CA GLY A 23 -6.36 -7.94 -11.27
C GLY A 23 -6.32 -8.30 -9.79
N ASP A 24 -5.95 -9.52 -9.45
CA ASP A 24 -5.92 -9.97 -8.06
C ASP A 24 -5.07 -8.97 -7.24
N ARG A 25 -5.73 -8.10 -6.46
CA ARG A 25 -5.09 -7.00 -5.72
C ARG A 25 -4.45 -7.51 -4.43
N TRP A 26 -3.73 -8.61 -4.53
CA TRP A 26 -3.27 -9.41 -3.40
C TRP A 26 -1.87 -9.99 -3.64
N LEU A 27 -0.97 -9.83 -2.67
CA LEU A 27 0.43 -10.30 -2.72
C LEU A 27 0.73 -11.46 -1.77
N GLY A 28 -0.25 -11.94 -0.99
CA GLY A 28 0.00 -12.87 0.11
C GLY A 28 0.46 -14.29 -0.24
N ASP A 29 0.43 -14.66 -1.52
CA ASP A 29 0.91 -15.96 -2.00
C ASP A 29 2.31 -15.88 -2.66
N SER A 30 2.96 -14.71 -2.59
CA SER A 30 4.24 -14.44 -3.25
C SER A 30 5.19 -13.67 -2.32
N SER A 31 6.44 -13.50 -2.76
CA SER A 31 7.37 -12.59 -2.10
C SER A 31 6.78 -11.16 -2.15
N PRO A 32 6.43 -10.55 -1.00
CA PRO A 32 5.63 -9.33 -0.97
C PRO A 32 6.28 -8.14 -1.68
N THR A 33 7.61 -8.07 -1.65
CA THR A 33 8.40 -6.99 -2.23
C THR A 33 8.75 -7.22 -3.70
N GLU A 34 8.89 -8.47 -4.14
CA GLU A 34 9.33 -8.83 -5.50
C GLU A 34 8.17 -9.17 -6.46
N ALA A 35 6.96 -9.42 -5.92
CA ALA A 35 5.81 -9.78 -6.73
C ALA A 35 5.36 -8.61 -7.63
N PRO A 36 5.02 -8.87 -8.91
CA PRO A 36 4.52 -7.83 -9.80
C PRO A 36 3.24 -7.19 -9.27
N LEU A 37 3.21 -5.86 -9.27
CA LEU A 37 2.04 -5.09 -8.88
C LEU A 37 0.90 -5.19 -9.91
N PRO A 38 -0.37 -5.13 -9.46
CA PRO A 38 -1.51 -4.93 -10.35
C PRO A 38 -1.31 -3.70 -11.25
N GLY A 39 -1.76 -3.78 -12.51
CA GLY A 39 -1.42 -2.77 -13.51
C GLY A 39 -1.91 -1.36 -13.20
N ASP A 40 -3.06 -1.24 -12.54
CA ASP A 40 -3.61 0.03 -12.06
C ASP A 40 -2.83 0.60 -10.87
N VAL A 41 -2.38 -0.25 -9.95
CA VAL A 41 -1.51 0.14 -8.82
C VAL A 41 -0.16 0.64 -9.34
N ARG A 42 0.47 -0.12 -10.25
CA ARG A 42 1.69 0.32 -10.96
C ARG A 42 1.48 1.68 -11.61
N THR A 43 0.45 1.82 -12.44
CA THR A 43 0.17 3.08 -13.16
C THR A 43 0.02 4.26 -12.21
N ALA A 44 -0.64 4.05 -11.06
CA ALA A 44 -0.81 5.08 -10.05
C ALA A 44 0.52 5.48 -9.39
N MET A 45 1.35 4.51 -9.00
CA MET A 45 2.67 4.74 -8.41
C MET A 45 3.65 5.38 -9.41
N GLU A 46 3.68 4.93 -10.65
CA GLU A 46 4.49 5.53 -11.71
C GLU A 46 4.06 6.97 -11.98
N ARG A 47 2.75 7.24 -12.00
CA ARG A 47 2.23 8.60 -12.16
C ARG A 47 2.63 9.52 -11.01
N PHE A 48 2.69 9.00 -9.78
CA PHE A 48 3.20 9.77 -8.65
C PHE A 48 4.64 10.21 -8.90
N PHE A 49 5.50 9.35 -9.44
CA PHE A 49 6.89 9.69 -9.74
C PHE A 49 7.14 10.31 -11.13
N GLY A 50 6.19 10.24 -12.05
CA GLY A 50 6.26 10.79 -13.40
C GLY A 50 7.03 9.91 -14.40
N ASP A 51 8.29 9.58 -14.11
CA ASP A 51 9.21 8.89 -15.04
C ASP A 51 9.77 7.56 -14.50
N ALA A 52 9.40 7.17 -13.27
CA ALA A 52 9.85 5.92 -12.68
C ALA A 52 9.17 4.71 -13.34
N SER A 53 9.91 3.60 -13.43
CA SER A 53 9.38 2.30 -13.83
C SER A 53 9.17 1.48 -12.56
N ILE A 54 7.91 1.27 -12.17
CA ILE A 54 7.56 0.62 -10.90
C ILE A 54 6.89 -0.72 -11.20
N THR A 55 7.61 -1.83 -11.01
CA THR A 55 7.05 -3.17 -11.24
C THR A 55 6.62 -3.84 -9.95
N THR A 56 7.34 -3.57 -8.86
CA THR A 56 7.18 -4.24 -7.56
C THR A 56 7.07 -3.24 -6.41
N LEU A 57 6.82 -3.70 -5.18
CA LEU A 57 6.88 -2.82 -4.00
C LEU A 57 8.32 -2.41 -3.67
N GLU A 58 9.32 -3.25 -3.97
CA GLU A 58 10.75 -2.92 -3.86
C GLU A 58 11.13 -1.75 -4.78
N ASP A 59 10.70 -1.78 -6.05
CA ASP A 59 10.92 -0.67 -6.97
C ASP A 59 10.32 0.64 -6.42
N TRP A 60 9.14 0.53 -5.79
CA TRP A 60 8.41 1.67 -5.24
C TRP A 60 9.09 2.26 -3.99
N THR A 61 9.51 1.44 -3.03
CA THR A 61 10.24 1.89 -1.84
C THR A 61 11.61 2.45 -2.19
N GLY A 62 12.33 1.82 -3.12
CA GLY A 62 13.61 2.31 -3.62
C GLY A 62 13.49 3.67 -4.31
N GLU A 63 12.44 3.86 -5.13
CA GLU A 63 12.17 5.13 -5.78
C GLU A 63 11.78 6.22 -4.78
N LEU A 64 10.95 5.88 -3.79
CA LEU A 64 10.56 6.81 -2.72
C LEU A 64 11.81 7.35 -2.00
N ARG A 65 12.67 6.45 -1.51
CA ARG A 65 13.91 6.83 -0.80
C ARG A 65 14.86 7.65 -1.65
N ARG A 66 15.00 7.30 -2.93
CA ARG A 66 15.84 8.05 -3.87
C ARG A 66 15.41 9.51 -3.97
N ARG A 67 14.10 9.78 -3.93
CA ARG A 67 13.55 11.14 -4.06
C ARG A 67 13.44 11.89 -2.73
N THR A 68 13.23 11.17 -1.62
CA THR A 68 13.04 11.81 -0.30
C THR A 68 14.34 12.01 0.48
N GLY A 69 15.48 11.53 -0.02
CA GLY A 69 16.80 11.84 0.56
C GLY A 69 17.48 10.70 1.31
N GLY A 70 16.99 9.45 1.18
CA GLY A 70 17.65 8.26 1.72
C GLY A 70 16.82 7.52 2.77
N ALA A 71 17.51 7.01 3.80
CA ALA A 71 16.88 6.35 4.95
C ALA A 71 16.10 7.36 5.81
N ILE A 72 15.00 6.92 6.40
CA ILE A 72 14.09 7.73 7.22
C ILE A 72 14.51 7.61 8.70
N GLU A 73 14.64 8.73 9.40
CA GLU A 73 14.85 8.78 10.85
C GLU A 73 13.52 8.84 11.63
N VAL A 74 13.56 8.60 12.95
CA VAL A 74 12.34 8.61 13.80
C VAL A 74 11.58 9.93 13.72
N ASP A 75 12.29 11.07 13.71
CA ASP A 75 11.69 12.41 13.64
C ASP A 75 11.05 12.70 12.27
N GLU A 76 11.38 11.91 11.25
CA GLU A 76 10.88 12.03 9.88
C GLU A 76 9.65 11.17 9.61
N LEU A 77 9.26 10.30 10.56
CA LEU A 77 8.02 9.52 10.47
C LEU A 77 6.79 10.45 10.40
N CYS A 78 5.68 9.94 9.86
CA CYS A 78 4.44 10.73 9.71
C CYS A 78 3.67 10.86 11.03
N HIS A 79 4.25 11.62 11.96
CA HIS A 79 3.66 11.93 13.27
C HIS A 79 2.38 12.76 13.13
N ALA A 80 1.51 12.59 14.11
CA ALA A 80 0.33 13.43 14.31
C ALA A 80 0.56 14.42 15.45
N ASP A 81 0.02 15.64 15.32
CA ASP A 81 0.10 16.68 16.36
C ASP A 81 -0.74 16.35 17.63
N GLY A 82 -1.48 15.24 17.63
CA GLY A 82 -2.33 14.80 18.73
C GLY A 82 -2.79 13.36 18.61
N GLU A 83 -3.61 12.91 19.56
CA GLU A 83 -4.05 11.52 19.66
C GLU A 83 -4.79 11.07 18.39
N THR A 84 -4.42 9.88 17.88
CA THR A 84 -5.07 9.24 16.75
C THR A 84 -5.45 7.79 17.06
N ASP A 85 -6.21 7.19 16.15
CA ASP A 85 -6.49 5.76 16.12
C ASP A 85 -5.31 4.94 15.55
N HIS A 86 -4.13 5.53 15.38
CA HIS A 86 -2.94 4.91 14.79
C HIS A 86 -1.72 5.27 15.65
N TRP A 87 -1.36 4.43 16.62
CA TRP A 87 -0.26 4.74 17.54
C TRP A 87 0.62 3.54 17.81
N GLY A 88 1.88 3.83 18.15
CA GLY A 88 2.88 2.86 18.60
C GLY A 88 3.38 3.21 20.00
N GLU A 89 3.69 2.21 20.82
CA GLU A 89 4.36 2.36 22.11
C GLU A 89 5.75 1.73 22.05
N LEU A 90 6.78 2.55 22.25
CA LEU A 90 8.19 2.17 22.32
C LEU A 90 8.73 2.58 23.69
N ASP A 91 9.24 1.63 24.46
CA ASP A 91 9.78 1.87 25.82
C ASP A 91 8.82 2.61 26.79
N GLY A 92 7.51 2.47 26.58
CA GLY A 92 6.47 3.12 27.37
C GLY A 92 6.16 4.56 26.92
N ASP A 93 6.86 5.06 25.90
CA ASP A 93 6.52 6.31 25.22
C ASP A 93 5.59 6.03 24.04
N ARG A 94 4.50 6.78 23.97
CA ARG A 94 3.49 6.68 22.92
C ARG A 94 3.77 7.68 21.80
N TYR A 95 3.69 7.19 20.56
CA TYR A 95 3.82 7.95 19.33
C TYR A 95 2.52 7.81 18.52
N ASP A 96 1.87 8.93 18.22
CA ASP A 96 0.66 8.96 17.41
C ASP A 96 1.02 9.34 15.96
N PHE A 97 0.48 8.58 15.00
CA PHE A 97 0.83 8.68 13.58
C PHE A 97 -0.40 8.98 12.72
N GLN A 98 -0.15 9.46 11.50
CA GLN A 98 -1.20 9.61 10.48
C GLN A 98 -1.53 8.29 9.78
N CYS A 99 -0.57 7.38 9.66
CA CYS A 99 -0.81 5.99 9.26
C CYS A 99 -0.14 5.03 10.24
N PHE A 100 -0.77 3.90 10.51
CA PHE A 100 -0.26 2.93 11.48
C PHE A 100 1.08 2.31 11.07
N TYR A 101 1.45 2.40 9.79
CA TYR A 101 2.63 1.75 9.25
C TYR A 101 3.92 2.46 9.67
N ASP A 102 3.86 3.75 10.02
CA ASP A 102 4.97 4.46 10.66
C ASP A 102 5.34 3.84 12.02
N ALA A 103 4.39 3.21 12.73
CA ALA A 103 4.71 2.47 13.95
C ALA A 103 5.46 1.15 13.67
N VAL A 104 5.27 0.55 12.49
CA VAL A 104 6.08 -0.61 12.04
C VAL A 104 7.48 -0.15 11.67
N ALA A 105 7.59 0.98 10.94
CA ALA A 105 8.88 1.58 10.61
C ALA A 105 9.65 2.00 11.88
N LEU A 106 8.96 2.55 12.88
CA LEU A 106 9.55 2.90 14.18
C LEU A 106 10.28 1.72 14.82
N ALA A 107 9.67 0.52 14.80
CA ALA A 107 10.29 -0.68 15.37
C ALA A 107 11.60 -1.05 14.67
N GLU A 108 11.62 -0.99 13.33
CA GLU A 108 12.81 -1.30 12.53
C GLU A 108 13.90 -0.24 12.74
N ILE A 109 13.56 1.06 12.71
CA ILE A 109 14.51 2.17 12.93
C ILE A 109 15.14 2.09 14.32
N ALA A 110 14.33 1.85 15.36
CA ALA A 110 14.81 1.71 16.72
C ALA A 110 15.52 0.36 16.95
N SER A 111 15.27 -0.63 16.09
CA SER A 111 15.63 -2.03 16.32
C SER A 111 15.12 -2.54 17.67
N GLU A 112 13.91 -2.09 18.06
CA GLU A 112 13.28 -2.36 19.34
C GLU A 112 11.79 -2.67 19.18
N PRO A 113 11.19 -3.45 20.10
CA PRO A 113 9.80 -3.84 19.96
C PRO A 113 8.84 -2.67 20.15
N VAL A 114 7.85 -2.57 19.26
CA VAL A 114 6.77 -1.59 19.33
C VAL A 114 5.43 -2.31 19.41
N GLU A 115 4.62 -1.96 20.42
CA GLU A 115 3.20 -2.31 20.47
C GLU A 115 2.42 -1.31 19.62
N ILE A 116 1.55 -1.80 18.73
CA ILE A 116 0.90 -1.00 17.71
C ILE A 116 -0.60 -1.20 17.82
N HIS A 117 -1.34 -0.09 17.92
CA HIS A 117 -2.79 -0.09 17.80
C HIS A 117 -3.19 0.64 16.53
N THR A 118 -4.15 0.05 15.82
CA THR A 118 -4.82 0.72 14.72
C THR A 118 -6.29 0.38 14.65
N VAL A 119 -7.11 1.34 14.23
CA VAL A 119 -8.51 1.09 13.85
C VAL A 119 -8.63 0.98 12.33
N SER A 120 -9.28 -0.09 11.85
CA SER A 120 -9.56 -0.26 10.43
C SER A 120 -10.56 0.78 9.91
N PRO A 121 -10.67 0.99 8.59
CA PRO A 121 -11.66 1.92 8.03
C PRO A 121 -13.14 1.61 8.37
N ASP A 122 -13.46 0.39 8.83
CA ASP A 122 -14.80 0.02 9.29
C ASP A 122 -14.98 0.08 10.82
N GLY A 123 -13.98 0.60 11.54
CA GLY A 123 -14.04 0.80 12.99
C GLY A 123 -13.61 -0.41 13.82
N THR A 124 -12.93 -1.40 13.23
CA THR A 124 -12.47 -2.60 13.92
C THR A 124 -11.05 -2.39 14.46
N ASP A 125 -10.85 -2.60 15.76
CA ASP A 125 -9.51 -2.58 16.36
C ASP A 125 -8.62 -3.70 15.84
N ILE A 126 -7.35 -3.37 15.62
CA ILE A 126 -6.27 -4.27 15.26
C ILE A 126 -5.08 -3.91 16.14
N GLU A 127 -4.63 -4.89 16.91
CA GLU A 127 -3.40 -4.78 17.70
C GLU A 127 -2.29 -5.51 16.96
N ALA A 128 -1.08 -4.98 16.95
CA ALA A 128 0.08 -5.63 16.38
C ALA A 128 1.32 -5.40 17.25
N ARG A 129 2.29 -6.28 17.11
CA ARG A 129 3.60 -6.13 17.74
C ARG A 129 4.66 -6.36 16.68
N ALA A 130 5.44 -5.32 16.40
CA ALA A 130 6.65 -5.40 15.61
C ALA A 130 7.84 -5.52 16.56
N THR A 131 8.81 -6.37 16.22
CA THR A 131 9.94 -6.73 17.11
C THR A 131 11.20 -5.90 16.85
N GLY A 132 11.29 -5.27 15.68
CA GLY A 132 12.48 -4.55 15.22
C GLY A 132 13.56 -5.43 14.58
N ASP A 133 13.30 -6.73 14.39
CA ASP A 133 14.18 -7.65 13.66
C ASP A 133 13.45 -8.36 12.49
N GLY A 134 12.41 -7.71 11.96
CA GLY A 134 11.62 -8.22 10.83
C GLY A 134 10.45 -9.12 11.21
N GLU A 135 10.23 -9.47 12.49
CA GLU A 135 9.03 -10.21 12.91
C GLU A 135 7.88 -9.26 13.30
N LEU A 136 6.68 -9.53 12.77
CA LEU A 136 5.45 -8.84 13.13
C LEU A 136 4.31 -9.84 13.37
N THR A 137 3.63 -9.68 14.50
CA THR A 137 2.41 -10.42 14.85
C THR A 137 1.22 -9.48 15.02
N ALA A 138 0.01 -9.98 14.82
CA ALA A 138 -1.20 -9.16 14.92
C ALA A 138 -2.41 -9.94 15.47
N THR A 139 -3.33 -9.19 16.07
CA THR A 139 -4.65 -9.62 16.50
C THR A 139 -5.71 -8.77 15.78
N PRO A 140 -6.58 -9.37 14.94
CA PRO A 140 -6.62 -10.80 14.60
C PRO A 140 -5.40 -11.23 13.77
N SER A 141 -5.01 -12.50 13.87
CA SER A 141 -3.87 -13.05 13.08
C SER A 141 -4.12 -13.08 11.57
N THR A 142 -5.35 -12.84 11.15
CA THR A 142 -5.76 -12.68 9.75
C THR A 142 -5.65 -11.23 9.26
N ALA A 143 -5.10 -10.33 10.07
CA ALA A 143 -4.95 -8.93 9.71
C ALA A 143 -4.11 -8.77 8.44
N VAL A 144 -4.47 -7.75 7.66
CA VAL A 144 -3.85 -7.43 6.37
C VAL A 144 -3.59 -5.94 6.30
N VAL A 145 -2.63 -5.55 5.47
CA VAL A 145 -2.34 -4.16 5.16
C VAL A 145 -2.54 -3.91 3.67
N SER A 146 -3.00 -2.71 3.32
CA SER A 146 -2.96 -2.20 1.95
C SER A 146 -1.79 -1.25 1.74
N PHE A 147 -1.21 -1.27 0.55
CA PHE A 147 -0.29 -0.25 0.05
C PHE A 147 -0.83 0.32 -1.25
N GLY A 148 -0.52 1.58 -1.52
CA GLY A 148 -0.99 2.26 -2.72
C GLY A 148 -0.78 3.76 -2.65
N THR A 149 -1.32 4.44 -3.65
CA THR A 149 -1.35 5.90 -3.68
C THR A 149 -2.74 6.37 -4.08
N THR A 150 -3.14 7.51 -3.55
CA THR A 150 -4.31 8.22 -4.07
C THR A 150 -3.97 8.74 -5.47
N VAL A 151 -4.93 8.65 -6.40
CA VAL A 151 -4.78 9.10 -7.80
C VAL A 151 -5.46 10.46 -8.00
N ASP A 152 -5.62 11.23 -6.93
CA ASP A 152 -6.11 12.59 -7.08
C ASP A 152 -5.02 13.43 -7.73
N GLY A 153 -5.35 13.97 -8.89
CA GLY A 153 -4.47 14.70 -9.80
C GLY A 153 -3.92 16.02 -9.27
N SER A 154 -3.68 16.14 -7.96
CA SER A 154 -2.65 17.02 -7.44
C SER A 154 -1.34 16.56 -8.05
N HIS A 155 -0.99 17.22 -9.16
CA HIS A 155 0.38 17.40 -9.61
C HIS A 155 1.25 17.47 -8.35
N LEU A 156 2.26 16.59 -8.25
CA LEU A 156 3.38 16.94 -7.40
C LEU A 156 3.77 18.38 -7.74
N PRO A 157 4.01 19.25 -6.74
CA PRO A 157 4.49 20.59 -7.01
C PRO A 157 5.65 20.53 -8.02
N ASP A 158 5.75 21.49 -8.95
CA ASP A 158 6.81 21.49 -9.96
C ASP A 158 8.19 21.29 -9.29
N GLY A 159 8.75 20.07 -9.38
CA GLY A 159 9.93 19.67 -8.62
C GLY A 159 9.94 18.20 -8.19
N GLU A 160 10.99 17.80 -7.46
CA GLU A 160 11.05 16.48 -6.82
C GLU A 160 10.10 16.45 -5.60
N PRO A 161 9.33 15.36 -5.39
CA PRO A 161 8.44 15.24 -4.23
C PRO A 161 9.23 15.31 -2.94
N THR A 162 8.72 16.08 -1.98
CA THR A 162 9.22 16.06 -0.61
C THR A 162 8.71 14.82 0.13
N LEU A 163 9.30 14.52 1.30
CA LEU A 163 8.82 13.45 2.17
C LEU A 163 7.37 13.71 2.63
N GLU A 164 7.02 14.97 2.90
CA GLU A 164 5.65 15.38 3.25
C GLU A 164 4.65 15.13 2.10
N ASP A 165 5.05 15.39 0.85
CA ASP A 165 4.24 15.09 -0.33
C ASP A 165 3.97 13.58 -0.46
N ALA A 166 5.00 12.77 -0.19
CA ALA A 166 4.88 11.32 -0.20
C ALA A 166 3.91 10.83 0.88
N TYR A 167 4.04 11.31 2.11
CA TYR A 167 3.10 10.94 3.17
C TYR A 167 1.67 11.34 2.84
N THR A 168 1.45 12.54 2.31
CA THR A 168 0.13 13.02 1.90
C THR A 168 -0.52 12.11 0.85
N ALA A 169 0.27 11.62 -0.12
CA ALA A 169 -0.24 10.75 -1.18
C ALA A 169 -0.46 9.28 -0.75
N ILE A 170 0.42 8.78 0.13
CA ILE A 170 0.56 7.36 0.46
C ILE A 170 -0.24 6.99 1.71
N CYS A 171 -0.08 7.72 2.83
CA CYS A 171 -0.71 7.40 4.12
C CYS A 171 -2.22 7.10 4.04
N PRO A 172 -3.02 7.84 3.25
CA PRO A 172 -4.45 7.54 3.12
C PRO A 172 -4.75 6.13 2.57
N SER A 173 -3.84 5.58 1.77
CA SER A 173 -3.93 4.27 1.12
C SER A 173 -3.25 3.15 1.92
N VAL A 174 -2.48 3.50 2.96
CA VAL A 174 -1.84 2.54 3.87
C VAL A 174 -2.74 2.28 5.06
N ARG A 175 -3.52 1.21 4.98
CA ARG A 175 -4.59 0.88 5.95
C ARG A 175 -4.50 -0.57 6.40
N ALA A 176 -4.76 -0.81 7.67
CA ALA A 176 -4.92 -2.14 8.22
C ALA A 176 -6.38 -2.60 8.16
N PHE A 177 -6.60 -3.91 7.96
CA PHE A 177 -7.91 -4.53 7.97
C PHE A 177 -7.86 -5.86 8.72
N PRO A 178 -8.95 -6.24 9.42
CA PRO A 178 -8.96 -7.49 10.19
C PRO A 178 -8.88 -8.76 9.32
N THR A 179 -9.22 -8.65 8.03
CA THR A 179 -9.19 -9.76 7.07
C THR A 179 -8.96 -9.27 5.64
N ARG A 180 -8.43 -10.14 4.76
CA ARG A 180 -8.38 -9.93 3.30
C ARG A 180 -9.74 -9.49 2.72
N ARG A 181 -10.82 -10.14 3.14
CA ARG A 181 -12.17 -9.81 2.66
C ARG A 181 -12.62 -8.40 3.08
N ALA A 182 -12.16 -7.90 4.23
CA ALA A 182 -12.45 -6.53 4.66
C ALA A 182 -11.71 -5.51 3.78
N TYR A 183 -10.42 -5.77 3.52
CA TYR A 183 -9.65 -5.02 2.54
C TYR A 183 -10.33 -4.98 1.16
N GLU A 184 -10.69 -6.13 0.58
CA GLU A 184 -11.30 -6.19 -0.75
C GLU A 184 -12.60 -5.39 -0.86
N ARG A 185 -13.43 -5.39 0.20
CA ARG A 185 -14.67 -4.58 0.25
C ARG A 185 -14.39 -3.08 0.27
N TRP A 186 -13.31 -2.67 0.93
CA TRP A 186 -12.87 -1.28 0.97
C TRP A 186 -12.23 -0.87 -0.36
N ALA A 187 -11.34 -1.72 -0.90
CA ALA A 187 -10.64 -1.50 -2.17
C ALA A 187 -11.61 -1.34 -3.36
N ALA A 188 -12.76 -2.03 -3.33
CA ALA A 188 -13.81 -1.89 -4.34
C ALA A 188 -14.56 -0.55 -4.31
N LYS A 189 -14.38 0.27 -3.27
CA LYS A 189 -15.11 1.53 -3.05
C LYS A 189 -14.20 2.76 -3.02
N THR A 190 -12.93 2.57 -2.68
CA THR A 190 -11.94 3.64 -2.63
C THR A 190 -11.55 4.09 -4.05
N GLN A 191 -11.10 5.33 -4.17
CA GLN A 191 -10.52 5.86 -5.39
C GLN A 191 -9.01 5.59 -5.49
N ALA A 192 -8.40 5.11 -4.40
CA ALA A 192 -7.00 4.74 -4.38
C ALA A 192 -6.75 3.43 -5.16
N ALA A 193 -5.65 3.40 -5.92
CA ALA A 193 -5.14 2.16 -6.47
C ALA A 193 -4.29 1.49 -5.39
N THR A 194 -4.78 0.35 -4.87
CA THR A 194 -4.14 -0.35 -3.76
C THR A 194 -3.94 -1.83 -4.04
N VAL A 195 -2.93 -2.40 -3.40
CA VAL A 195 -2.65 -3.82 -3.31
C VAL A 195 -2.61 -4.24 -1.83
N GLY A 196 -3.10 -5.44 -1.50
CA GLY A 196 -3.14 -5.94 -0.12
C GLY A 196 -2.19 -7.11 0.12
N MET A 197 -1.78 -7.30 1.37
CA MET A 197 -0.98 -8.45 1.80
C MET A 197 -1.21 -8.79 3.29
N PRO A 198 -0.85 -10.00 3.76
CA PRO A 198 -0.86 -10.33 5.18
C PRO A 198 0.00 -9.34 5.97
N LEU A 199 -0.50 -8.87 7.11
CA LEU A 199 0.20 -7.86 7.91
C LEU A 199 1.54 -8.40 8.44
N SER A 200 1.63 -9.69 8.75
CA SER A 200 2.87 -10.36 9.17
C SER A 200 3.98 -10.35 8.11
N ALA A 201 3.64 -10.12 6.83
CA ALA A 201 4.60 -10.05 5.74
C ALA A 201 5.02 -8.60 5.43
N ALA A 202 4.44 -7.62 6.12
CA ALA A 202 4.62 -6.22 5.83
C ALA A 202 5.94 -5.65 6.36
N THR A 203 6.63 -6.32 7.28
CA THR A 203 7.96 -5.88 7.76
C THR A 203 8.98 -5.81 6.64
N ALA A 204 8.88 -6.68 5.63
CA ALA A 204 9.75 -6.63 4.45
C ALA A 204 9.70 -5.27 3.74
N VAL A 205 8.53 -4.62 3.68
CA VAL A 205 8.42 -3.28 3.09
C VAL A 205 9.04 -2.20 4.00
N ALA A 206 9.00 -2.39 5.33
CA ALA A 206 9.59 -1.45 6.28
C ALA A 206 11.12 -1.54 6.25
N THR A 207 11.67 -2.76 6.18
CA THR A 207 13.11 -2.99 5.98
C THR A 207 13.62 -2.26 4.74
N GLU A 208 12.94 -2.38 3.59
CA GLU A 208 13.32 -1.66 2.36
C GLU A 208 13.25 -0.13 2.50
N LEU A 209 12.39 0.40 3.38
CA LEU A 209 12.27 1.84 3.64
C LEU A 209 13.42 2.37 4.50
N VAL A 210 13.93 1.56 5.44
CA VAL A 210 14.92 1.98 6.44
C VAL A 210 16.38 1.67 6.05
N ASP A 211 16.64 0.62 5.24
CA ASP A 211 17.99 0.10 4.94
C ASP A 211 18.77 0.87 3.86
#